data_AF-A0A133KQU8-F1
#
_entry.id   AF-A0A133KQU8-F1
#
_cell.length_a   1.000
_cell.length_b   1.000
_cell.length_c   1.000
_cell.angle_alpha   90.00
_cell.angle_beta   90.00
_cell.angle_gamma   90.00
#
_symmetry.space_group_name_H-M   'P 1'
#
loop_
_entity.id
_entity.type
_entity.pdbx_description
1 polymer ?
#
loop_
_entity_poly.entity_id
_entity_poly.type
_entity_poly.pdbx_seq_one_letter_code
_entity_poly.pdbx_strand_id
1 'polypeptide(L)'
;QPKEDGLQITYGYSKAHRPDLKQIVLGMGVTPERIPILAKVENGNTSDKSWNVEFIQKMRKILSHEDWKNLIYQADSALITTENLAEIQQQNLSFISRLPDTFGLSTELKKEAWLLNNWERVGSLSNKKDAAIYQIQAFERQIQNLPYRFLVVHSNNLDQRKEKTLNRAIEKEEIK
;
A
#
# COMPACT_ATOMS: atom_id res chain seq x y z
N GLN A 1 -24.54 3.80 34.71
CA GLN A 1 -23.08 3.85 34.51
C GLN A 1 -22.84 3.96 33.01
N PRO A 2 -22.02 4.90 32.52
CA PRO A 2 -21.62 4.88 31.12
C PRO A 2 -20.77 3.62 30.90
N LYS A 3 -21.07 2.83 29.87
CA LYS A 3 -20.16 1.78 29.41
C LYS A 3 -18.90 2.48 28.92
N GLU A 4 -17.77 2.23 29.58
CA GLU A 4 -16.47 2.56 28.99
C GLU A 4 -16.31 1.72 27.72
N ASP A 5 -16.35 2.36 26.55
CA ASP A 5 -15.87 1.80 25.28
C ASP A 5 -14.33 1.71 25.34
N GLY A 6 -13.82 0.86 26.23
CA GLY A 6 -12.40 0.61 26.43
C GLY A 6 -11.81 -0.29 25.34
N LEU A 7 -10.48 -0.27 25.21
CA LEU A 7 -9.71 -1.15 24.34
C LEU A 7 -10.04 -2.63 24.62
N GLN A 8 -10.63 -3.30 23.65
CA GLN A 8 -10.99 -4.72 23.71
C GLN A 8 -9.82 -5.57 23.24
N ILE A 9 -9.01 -6.01 24.21
CA ILE A 9 -7.90 -6.92 23.98
C ILE A 9 -8.45 -8.35 23.86
N THR A 10 -8.55 -8.86 22.64
CA THR A 10 -9.10 -10.20 22.31
C THR A 10 -8.07 -11.07 21.60
N TYR A 11 -8.34 -12.37 21.44
CA TYR A 11 -7.40 -13.32 20.85
C TYR A 11 -7.23 -13.20 19.32
N GLY A 12 -8.17 -12.54 18.64
CA GLY A 12 -8.11 -12.08 17.24
C GLY A 12 -7.35 -12.92 16.20
N TYR A 13 -6.95 -12.27 15.10
CA TYR A 13 -6.10 -12.88 14.07
C TYR A 13 -4.62 -12.61 14.36
N SER A 14 -3.82 -13.66 14.54
CA SER A 14 -2.40 -13.54 14.84
C SER A 14 -1.53 -13.64 13.57
N LYS A 15 -0.94 -12.52 13.14
CA LYS A 15 0.07 -12.50 12.05
C LYS A 15 1.33 -13.31 12.41
N ALA A 16 1.62 -13.47 13.71
CA ALA A 16 2.74 -14.26 14.22
C ALA A 16 2.39 -15.75 14.45
N HIS A 17 1.20 -16.21 14.01
CA HIS A 17 0.74 -17.59 14.20
C HIS A 17 0.70 -18.04 15.67
N ARG A 18 0.39 -17.11 16.58
CA ARG A 18 0.24 -17.33 18.02
C ARG A 18 -1.20 -17.03 18.48
N PRO A 19 -2.17 -17.88 18.12
CA PRO A 19 -3.58 -17.69 18.48
C PRO A 19 -3.84 -17.84 19.98
N ASP A 20 -2.86 -18.38 20.72
CA ASP A 20 -2.86 -18.49 22.18
C ASP A 20 -2.61 -17.14 22.88
N LEU A 21 -2.22 -16.10 22.13
CA LEU A 21 -1.93 -14.78 22.68
C LEU A 21 -3.04 -13.78 22.33
N LYS A 22 -3.29 -12.88 23.27
CA LYS A 22 -4.11 -11.69 23.06
C LYS A 22 -3.43 -10.74 22.05
N GLN A 23 -4.21 -10.21 21.12
CA GLN A 23 -3.72 -9.34 20.04
C GLN A 23 -4.09 -7.88 20.32
N ILE A 24 -3.16 -6.99 19.98
CA ILE A 24 -3.37 -5.55 19.89
C ILE A 24 -2.88 -5.07 18.52
N VAL A 25 -3.54 -4.06 17.96
CA VAL A 25 -3.12 -3.45 16.70
C VAL A 25 -2.59 -2.06 17.00
N LEU A 26 -1.42 -1.73 16.46
CA LEU A 26 -0.82 -0.41 16.56
C LEU A 26 -0.88 0.25 15.18
N GLY A 27 -1.75 1.24 15.05
CA GLY A 27 -1.79 2.11 13.87
C GLY A 27 -0.89 3.32 14.11
N MET A 28 0.04 3.60 13.19
CA MET A 28 1.01 4.68 13.35
C MET A 28 1.17 5.47 12.05
N GLY A 29 1.10 6.80 12.15
CA GLY A 29 1.50 7.73 11.10
C GLY A 29 2.88 8.30 11.43
N VAL A 30 3.80 8.28 10.46
CA VAL A 30 5.18 8.71 10.63
C VAL A 30 5.58 9.76 9.59
N THR A 31 6.53 10.63 9.93
CA THR A 31 7.20 11.50 8.97
C THR A 31 8.16 10.69 8.06
N PRO A 32 8.68 11.28 6.98
CA PRO A 32 9.75 10.67 6.17
C PRO A 32 10.99 10.28 6.99
N GLU A 33 11.32 11.04 8.03
CA GLU A 33 12.42 10.78 8.97
C GLU A 33 12.07 9.70 10.02
N ARG A 34 10.90 9.07 9.88
CA ARG A 34 10.37 8.01 10.76
C ARG A 34 10.01 8.51 12.17
N ILE A 35 9.70 9.79 12.30
CA ILE A 35 9.22 10.36 13.56
C ILE A 35 7.71 10.09 13.67
N PRO A 36 7.22 9.44 14.73
CA PRO A 36 5.79 9.23 14.92
C PRO A 36 5.05 10.56 15.13
N ILE A 37 4.04 10.82 14.31
CA ILE A 37 3.13 11.98 14.44
C ILE A 37 1.85 11.55 15.15
N LEU A 38 1.42 10.31 14.92
CA LEU A 38 0.25 9.72 15.54
C LEU A 38 0.52 8.25 15.82
N ALA A 39 0.20 7.79 17.02
CA ALA A 39 0.07 6.38 17.34
C ALA A 39 -1.29 6.14 18.02
N LYS A 40 -2.00 5.10 17.61
CA LYS A 40 -3.25 4.66 18.24
C LYS A 40 -3.17 3.16 18.50
N VAL A 41 -3.50 2.78 19.73
CA VAL A 41 -3.72 1.38 20.09
C VAL A 41 -5.17 1.05 19.74
N GLU A 42 -5.34 0.04 18.93
CA GLU A 42 -6.62 -0.42 18.42
C GLU A 42 -6.90 -1.85 18.91
N ASN A 43 -8.19 -2.22 18.88
CA ASN A 43 -8.61 -3.58 19.21
C ASN A 43 -7.93 -4.58 18.27
N GLY A 44 -7.60 -5.78 18.77
CA GLY A 44 -6.90 -6.82 18.00
C GLY A 44 -7.59 -7.25 16.70
N ASN A 45 -8.88 -6.91 16.54
CA ASN A 45 -9.69 -7.23 15.35
C ASN A 45 -9.99 -6.01 14.47
N THR A 46 -9.41 -4.85 14.76
CA THR A 46 -9.65 -3.64 13.97
C THR A 46 -9.10 -3.84 12.58
N SER A 47 -9.94 -3.66 11.56
CA SER A 47 -9.51 -3.79 10.18
C SER A 47 -8.62 -2.60 9.77
N ASP A 48 -7.55 -2.86 9.02
CA ASP A 48 -6.70 -1.81 8.46
C ASP A 48 -7.50 -0.81 7.58
N LYS A 49 -8.67 -1.24 7.06
CA LYS A 49 -9.56 -0.42 6.22
C LYS A 49 -10.21 0.73 6.99
N SER A 50 -10.78 0.47 8.16
CA SER A 50 -11.45 1.50 8.98
C SER A 50 -10.47 2.52 9.55
N TRP A 51 -9.21 2.11 9.78
CA TRP A 51 -8.18 2.98 10.32
C TRP A 51 -7.80 4.13 9.37
N ASN A 52 -7.77 3.90 8.05
CA ASN A 52 -7.38 4.91 7.07
C ASN A 52 -8.34 6.12 7.06
N VAL A 53 -9.66 5.88 7.08
CA VAL A 53 -10.67 6.95 7.15
C VAL A 53 -10.48 7.79 8.41
N GLU A 54 -10.39 7.15 9.58
CA GLU A 54 -10.20 7.85 10.85
C GLU A 54 -8.90 8.67 10.86
N PHE A 55 -7.82 8.10 10.32
CA PHE A 55 -6.53 8.76 10.22
C PHE A 55 -6.62 10.03 9.37
N ILE A 56 -7.19 9.93 8.16
CA ILE A 56 -7.35 11.07 7.23
C ILE A 56 -8.17 12.17 7.90
N GLN A 57 -9.32 11.84 8.49
CA GLN A 57 -10.19 12.81 9.16
C GLN A 57 -9.51 13.48 10.35
N LYS A 58 -8.72 12.74 11.13
CA LYS A 58 -7.99 13.29 12.28
C LYS A 58 -6.87 14.22 11.82
N MET A 59 -6.06 13.80 10.85
CA MET A 59 -4.96 14.61 10.34
C MET A 59 -5.47 15.89 9.67
N ARG A 60 -6.61 15.82 8.97
CA ARG A 60 -7.23 17.01 8.37
C ARG A 60 -7.56 18.09 9.39
N LYS A 61 -7.98 17.71 10.60
CA LYS A 61 -8.31 18.62 11.70
C LYS A 61 -7.08 19.23 12.38
N ILE A 62 -5.95 18.51 12.36
CA ILE A 62 -4.72 18.90 13.06
C ILE A 62 -3.85 19.79 12.18
N LEU A 63 -3.73 19.44 10.90
CA LEU A 63 -2.84 20.13 9.96
C LEU A 63 -3.46 21.43 9.45
N SER A 64 -2.60 22.43 9.24
CA SER A 64 -3.00 23.65 8.55
C SER A 64 -3.45 23.33 7.12
N HIS A 65 -4.19 24.26 6.50
CA HIS A 65 -4.60 24.06 5.10
C HIS A 65 -3.40 23.97 4.16
N GLU A 66 -2.33 24.69 4.45
CA GLU A 66 -1.09 24.67 3.67
C GLU A 66 -0.35 23.33 3.82
N ASP A 67 -0.18 22.85 5.05
CA ASP A 67 0.44 21.55 5.30
C ASP A 67 -0.35 20.41 4.66
N TRP A 68 -1.69 20.47 4.74
CA TRP A 68 -2.58 19.48 4.14
C TRP A 68 -2.42 19.41 2.62
N LYS A 69 -2.37 20.57 1.96
CA LYS A 69 -2.23 20.65 0.51
C LYS A 69 -0.89 20.08 0.01
N ASN A 70 0.15 20.20 0.83
CA ASN A 70 1.49 19.70 0.53
C ASN A 70 1.73 18.25 1.01
N LEU A 71 0.78 17.66 1.75
CA LEU A 71 0.90 16.31 2.28
C LEU A 71 0.71 15.26 1.17
N ILE A 72 1.67 14.33 1.09
CA ILE A 72 1.52 13.08 0.33
C ILE A 72 1.35 11.94 1.32
N TYR A 73 0.15 11.36 1.35
CA TYR A 73 -0.14 10.23 2.22
C TYR A 73 0.31 8.91 1.60
N GLN A 74 1.34 8.28 2.16
CA GLN A 74 1.81 6.97 1.73
C GLN A 74 1.20 5.88 2.61
N ALA A 75 0.48 4.94 1.99
CA ALA A 75 -0.11 3.80 2.70
C ALA A 75 0.02 2.51 1.89
N ASP A 76 -0.20 1.37 2.54
CA ASP A 76 -0.20 0.08 1.87
C ASP A 76 -1.46 -0.13 0.99
N SER A 77 -1.57 -1.31 0.38
CA SER A 77 -2.67 -1.64 -0.53
C SER A 77 -4.05 -1.72 0.15
N ALA A 78 -4.11 -1.83 1.48
CA ALA A 78 -5.39 -1.80 2.21
C ALA A 78 -6.05 -0.42 2.16
N LEU A 79 -5.31 0.64 1.79
CA LEU A 79 -5.88 1.95 1.50
C LEU A 79 -6.85 1.89 0.31
N ILE A 80 -6.63 1.03 -0.68
CA ILE A 80 -7.43 1.02 -1.92
C ILE A 80 -8.76 0.28 -1.68
N THR A 81 -9.75 1.03 -1.22
CA THR A 81 -11.16 0.64 -1.06
C THR A 81 -12.07 1.78 -1.51
N THR A 82 -13.34 1.48 -1.83
CA THR A 82 -14.33 2.49 -2.23
C THR A 82 -14.44 3.61 -1.18
N GLU A 83 -14.54 3.21 0.08
CA GLU A 83 -14.78 4.11 1.20
C GLU A 83 -13.57 5.03 1.43
N ASN A 84 -12.36 4.47 1.41
CA ASN A 84 -11.13 5.24 1.60
C ASN A 84 -10.86 6.20 0.43
N LEU A 85 -11.10 5.76 -0.80
CA LEU A 85 -10.89 6.60 -1.99
C LEU A 85 -11.89 7.77 -2.02
N ALA A 86 -13.13 7.54 -1.60
CA ALA A 86 -14.13 8.60 -1.45
C ALA A 86 -13.71 9.64 -0.39
N GLU A 87 -13.22 9.21 0.78
CA GLU A 87 -12.71 10.12 1.81
C GLU A 87 -11.50 10.93 1.30
N ILE A 88 -10.54 10.29 0.63
CA ILE A 88 -9.38 10.97 0.02
C ILE A 88 -9.84 12.07 -0.95
N GLN A 89 -10.80 11.75 -1.82
CA GLN A 89 -11.34 12.71 -2.78
C GLN A 89 -12.04 13.86 -2.06
N GLN A 90 -12.89 13.56 -1.08
CA GLN A 90 -13.63 14.56 -0.30
C GLN A 90 -12.69 15.55 0.39
N GLN A 91 -11.56 15.05 0.90
CA GLN A 91 -10.57 15.88 1.59
C GLN A 91 -9.52 16.49 0.65
N ASN A 92 -9.57 16.21 -0.66
CA ASN A 92 -8.58 16.63 -1.64
C ASN A 92 -7.14 16.29 -1.22
N LEU A 93 -6.93 15.05 -0.75
CA LEU A 93 -5.64 14.56 -0.24
C LEU A 93 -4.84 13.87 -1.36
N SER A 94 -3.55 14.23 -1.49
CA SER A 94 -2.63 13.49 -2.36
C SER A 94 -2.15 12.21 -1.67
N PHE A 95 -2.06 11.11 -2.40
CA PHE A 95 -1.63 9.82 -1.84
C PHE A 95 -0.80 8.97 -2.79
N ILE A 96 -0.05 8.03 -2.22
CA ILE A 96 0.64 6.95 -2.93
C ILE A 96 0.31 5.64 -2.23
N SER A 97 -0.24 4.69 -2.98
CA SER A 97 -0.48 3.33 -2.49
C SER A 97 -0.32 2.32 -3.61
N ARG A 98 -0.04 1.08 -3.22
CA ARG A 98 0.05 -0.05 -4.14
C ARG A 98 -1.36 -0.50 -4.53
N LEU A 99 -1.65 -0.54 -5.83
CA LEU A 99 -2.89 -1.15 -6.33
C LEU A 99 -2.90 -2.66 -5.97
N PRO A 100 -3.91 -3.16 -5.23
CA PRO A 100 -4.02 -4.59 -4.93
C PRO A 100 -4.17 -5.41 -6.22
N ASP A 101 -3.56 -6.59 -6.24
CA ASP A 101 -3.66 -7.51 -7.39
C ASP A 101 -5.06 -8.14 -7.54
N THR A 102 -5.96 -7.90 -6.58
CA THR A 102 -7.39 -8.23 -6.70
C THR A 102 -8.11 -7.35 -7.72
N PHE A 103 -7.55 -6.19 -8.09
CA PHE A 103 -8.06 -5.36 -9.18
C PHE A 103 -7.55 -5.91 -10.52
N GLY A 104 -8.46 -6.30 -11.41
CA GLY A 104 -8.12 -6.74 -12.78
C GLY A 104 -7.22 -5.73 -13.51
N LEU A 105 -7.46 -4.44 -13.26
CA LEU A 105 -6.67 -3.32 -13.74
C LEU A 105 -5.16 -3.45 -13.46
N SER A 106 -4.77 -4.02 -12.30
CA SER A 106 -3.35 -4.26 -11.98
C SER A 106 -2.70 -5.18 -13.02
N THR A 107 -3.40 -6.22 -13.43
CA THR A 107 -2.90 -7.18 -14.43
C THR A 107 -2.92 -6.58 -15.83
N GLU A 108 -3.98 -5.84 -16.19
CA GLU A 108 -4.11 -5.16 -17.48
C GLU A 108 -2.96 -4.17 -17.69
N LEU A 109 -2.72 -3.28 -16.71
CA LEU A 109 -1.65 -2.29 -16.79
C LEU A 109 -0.26 -2.92 -16.92
N LYS A 110 0.01 -4.02 -16.19
CA LYS A 110 1.28 -4.75 -16.31
C LYS A 110 1.45 -5.36 -17.71
N LYS A 111 0.39 -5.93 -18.28
CA LYS A 111 0.42 -6.49 -19.65
C LYS A 111 0.63 -5.40 -20.68
N GLU A 112 -0.11 -4.31 -20.57
CA GLU A 112 -0.02 -3.16 -21.47
C GLU A 112 1.38 -2.53 -21.43
N ALA A 113 1.94 -2.32 -20.23
CA ALA A 113 3.29 -1.81 -20.07
C ALA A 113 4.34 -2.69 -20.75
N TRP A 114 4.19 -4.02 -20.64
CA TRP A 114 5.07 -4.96 -21.32
C TRP A 114 4.95 -4.93 -22.84
N LEU A 115 3.72 -4.83 -23.36
CA LEU A 115 3.47 -4.78 -24.80
C LEU A 115 3.97 -3.48 -25.43
N LEU A 116 3.74 -2.34 -24.78
CA LEU A 116 4.19 -1.03 -25.26
C LEU A 116 5.71 -0.88 -25.18
N ASN A 117 6.33 -1.52 -24.18
CA ASN A 117 7.77 -1.51 -23.94
C ASN A 117 8.40 -0.10 -23.91
N ASN A 118 7.60 0.91 -23.56
CA ASN A 118 8.01 2.32 -23.52
C ASN A 118 8.47 2.72 -22.11
N TRP A 119 9.54 2.08 -21.65
CA TRP A 119 10.03 2.22 -20.27
C TRP A 119 10.89 3.47 -20.08
N GLU A 120 10.54 4.27 -19.08
CA GLU A 120 11.36 5.37 -18.59
C GLU A 120 12.32 4.85 -17.51
N ARG A 121 13.62 5.12 -17.65
CA ARG A 121 14.64 4.68 -16.70
C ARG A 121 14.72 5.63 -15.51
N VAL A 122 14.43 5.13 -14.31
CA VAL A 122 14.58 5.86 -13.04
C VAL A 122 16.00 5.70 -12.48
N GLY A 123 16.60 4.52 -12.65
CA GLY A 123 17.95 4.24 -12.15
C GLY A 123 17.94 3.49 -10.81
N SER A 124 18.99 3.66 -10.02
CA SER A 124 19.12 2.99 -8.71
C SER A 124 18.57 3.86 -7.58
N LEU A 125 17.80 3.24 -6.69
CA LEU A 125 17.32 3.89 -5.45
C LEU A 125 18.19 3.52 -4.23
N SER A 126 19.33 2.87 -4.45
CA SER A 126 20.27 2.50 -3.38
C SER A 126 21.72 2.69 -3.81
N ASN A 127 22.56 3.13 -2.87
CA ASN A 127 23.99 3.33 -3.11
C ASN A 127 24.80 2.01 -3.10
N LYS A 128 24.14 0.85 -3.05
CA LYS A 128 24.80 -0.46 -3.08
C LYS A 128 25.29 -0.77 -4.50
N LYS A 129 26.45 -1.44 -4.59
CA LYS A 129 27.09 -1.81 -5.86
C LYS A 129 26.18 -2.65 -6.78
N ASP A 130 25.36 -3.53 -6.19
CA ASP A 130 24.43 -4.41 -6.90
C ASP A 130 22.97 -3.98 -6.69
N ALA A 131 22.73 -2.67 -6.60
CA ALA A 131 21.39 -2.14 -6.43
C ALA A 131 20.52 -2.40 -7.67
N ALA A 132 19.25 -2.69 -7.42
CA ALA A 132 18.27 -2.85 -8.50
C ALA A 132 18.14 -1.55 -9.30
N ILE A 133 18.09 -1.68 -10.62
CA ILE A 133 17.76 -0.60 -11.54
C ILE A 133 16.25 -0.67 -11.77
N TYR A 134 15.60 0.47 -11.57
CA TYR A 134 14.16 0.62 -11.75
C TYR A 134 13.84 1.33 -13.05
N GLN A 135 12.77 0.86 -13.68
CA GLN A 135 12.12 1.47 -14.81
C GLN A 135 10.63 1.62 -14.53
N ILE A 136 10.01 2.64 -15.11
CA ILE A 136 8.60 2.92 -14.91
C ILE A 136 7.89 3.17 -16.23
N GLN A 137 6.59 2.93 -16.22
CA GLN A 137 5.69 3.37 -17.28
C GLN A 137 4.41 3.89 -16.64
N ALA A 138 3.97 5.08 -17.05
CA ALA A 138 2.84 5.78 -16.46
C ALA A 138 1.57 5.59 -17.29
N PHE A 139 0.43 5.43 -16.60
CA PHE A 139 -0.88 5.28 -17.22
C PHE A 139 -1.91 6.11 -16.46
N GLU A 140 -2.89 6.63 -17.18
CA GLU A 140 -4.09 7.23 -16.58
C GLU A 140 -5.26 6.27 -16.75
N ARG A 141 -5.89 5.87 -15.64
CA ARG A 141 -7.08 5.01 -15.63
C ARG A 141 -8.04 5.48 -14.56
N GLN A 142 -9.26 4.95 -14.60
CA GLN A 142 -10.26 5.29 -13.62
C GLN A 142 -10.50 4.13 -12.66
N ILE A 143 -10.70 4.46 -11.38
CA ILE A 143 -11.33 3.58 -10.40
C ILE A 143 -12.61 4.29 -9.97
N GLN A 144 -13.76 3.64 -10.14
CA GLN A 144 -15.07 4.22 -9.78
C GLN A 144 -15.30 5.60 -10.42
N ASN A 145 -14.98 5.72 -11.71
CA ASN A 145 -15.09 6.95 -12.52
C ASN A 145 -14.18 8.12 -12.08
N LEU A 146 -13.27 7.90 -11.13
CA LEU A 146 -12.29 8.89 -10.72
C LEU A 146 -10.95 8.61 -11.38
N PRO A 147 -10.29 9.63 -11.98
CA PRO A 147 -9.01 9.46 -12.64
C PRO A 147 -7.89 9.28 -11.62
N TYR A 148 -7.01 8.32 -11.89
CA TYR A 148 -5.78 8.07 -11.15
C TYR A 148 -4.61 7.86 -12.10
N ARG A 149 -3.44 8.31 -11.67
CA ARG A 149 -2.17 8.00 -12.32
C ARG A 149 -1.57 6.74 -11.72
N PHE A 150 -1.38 5.73 -12.56
CA PHE A 150 -0.73 4.48 -12.21
C PHE A 150 0.71 4.48 -12.72
N LEU A 151 1.61 3.95 -11.91
CA LEU A 151 2.99 3.70 -12.30
C LEU A 151 3.23 2.20 -12.26
N VAL A 152 3.47 1.59 -13.42
CA VAL A 152 3.97 0.23 -13.49
C VAL A 152 5.47 0.30 -13.24
N VAL A 153 5.93 -0.35 -12.17
CA VAL A 153 7.34 -0.38 -11.78
C VAL A 153 7.93 -1.72 -12.15
N HIS A 154 9.03 -1.69 -12.89
CA HIS A 154 9.82 -2.84 -13.27
C HIS A 154 11.23 -2.71 -12.69
N SER A 155 11.82 -3.82 -12.26
CA SER A 155 13.21 -3.85 -11.79
C SER A 155 13.96 -5.08 -12.25
N ASN A 156 15.22 -4.89 -12.62
CA ASN A 156 16.09 -5.95 -13.13
C ASN A 156 16.32 -7.11 -12.13
N ASN A 157 16.26 -6.85 -10.81
CA ASN A 157 16.38 -7.89 -9.79
C ASN A 157 15.10 -8.74 -9.66
N LEU A 158 13.92 -8.18 -9.98
CA LEU A 158 12.67 -8.93 -9.94
C LEU A 158 12.59 -9.94 -11.10
N ASP A 159 13.16 -9.61 -12.25
CA ASP A 159 13.27 -10.51 -13.40
C ASP A 159 14.06 -11.76 -13.04
N GLN A 160 15.25 -11.61 -12.44
CA GLN A 160 16.07 -12.76 -12.04
C GLN A 160 15.37 -13.66 -11.00
N ARG A 161 14.51 -13.10 -10.14
CA ARG A 161 13.75 -13.88 -9.16
C ARG A 161 12.57 -14.60 -9.81
N LYS A 162 11.81 -13.92 -10.68
CA LYS A 162 10.69 -14.52 -11.41
C LYS A 162 11.15 -15.58 -12.41
N GLU A 163 12.28 -15.35 -13.09
CA GLU A 163 12.93 -16.32 -13.98
C GLU A 163 13.33 -17.58 -13.22
N LYS A 164 13.92 -17.46 -12.03
CA LYS A 164 14.20 -18.63 -11.17
C LYS A 164 12.94 -19.35 -10.70
N THR A 165 11.86 -18.63 -10.41
CA THR A 165 10.57 -19.26 -10.05
C THR A 165 9.93 -19.96 -11.23
N LEU A 166 10.00 -19.38 -12.44
CA LEU A 166 9.48 -19.96 -13.67
C LEU A 166 10.26 -21.21 -14.07
N ASN A 167 11.60 -21.16 -14.04
CA ASN A 167 12.46 -22.31 -14.32
C ASN A 167 12.21 -23.46 -13.34
N ARG A 168 12.01 -23.15 -12.04
CA ARG A 168 11.62 -24.16 -11.04
C ARG A 168 10.22 -24.75 -11.26
N ALA A 169 9.31 -24.01 -11.89
CA ALA A 169 7.99 -24.52 -12.24
C ALA A 169 8.08 -25.45 -13.45
N ILE A 170 8.89 -25.09 -14.45
CA ILE A 170 9.16 -25.90 -15.65
C ILE A 170 9.89 -27.20 -15.27
N GLU A 171 10.95 -27.14 -14.46
CA GLU A 171 11.66 -28.33 -13.95
C GLU A 171 10.74 -29.29 -13.19
N LYS A 172 9.72 -28.77 -12.48
CA LYS A 172 8.73 -29.60 -11.77
C LYS A 172 7.71 -30.24 -12.71
N GLU A 173 7.45 -29.66 -13.87
CA GLU A 173 6.59 -30.24 -14.89
C GLU A 173 7.35 -31.28 -15.74
N GLU A 174 8.65 -31.12 -15.96
CA GLU A 174 9.49 -32.08 -16.71
C GLU A 174 9.85 -33.35 -15.90
N ILE A 175 9.72 -33.33 -14.58
CA ILE A 175 9.95 -34.50 -13.70
C ILE A 175 8.67 -35.36 -13.54
N LYS A 176 7.57 -35.00 -14.20
CA LYS A 176 6.28 -35.68 -14.11
C LYS A 176 5.95 -36.49 -15.36
#